data_AF-A0A4Y1QMQ6-F1
#
_entry.id   AF-A0A4Y1QMQ6-F1
#
_cell.length_a   1.000
_cell.length_b   1.000
_cell.length_c   1.000
_cell.angle_alpha   90.00
_cell.angle_beta   90.00
_cell.angle_gamma   90.00
#
_symmetry.space_group_name_H-M   'P 1'
#
loop_
_entity.id
_entity.type
_entity.pdbx_description
1 polymer ?
#
loop_
_entity_poly.entity_id
_entity_poly.type
_entity_poly.pdbx_seq_one_letter_code
_entity_poly.pdbx_strand_id
1 'polypeptide(L)'
;MDKEMINSHMGGKPWKAGKFSLSLRLSLWSEHLGIRAGEMNQIIDPVVDSTYKDIWMATAKANTTIYQDVFSCIPNDFIHSRAAFRQNIAYWKDKIGHTTIDLGIAPERIESYQNGDMKKADPMERLGSVKGHLVSFPLDFMLKEDLRPVFNESEYYASPQVFH
;
A
#
# COMPACT_ATOMS: atom_id res chain seq x y z
N MET A 1 23.35 2.74 21.94
CA MET A 1 24.19 2.50 20.74
C MET A 1 24.43 1.01 20.60
N ASP A 2 24.40 0.49 19.38
CA ASP A 2 24.68 -0.91 19.09
C ASP A 2 26.15 -1.22 19.44
N LYS A 3 26.41 -2.35 20.11
CA LYS A 3 27.76 -2.70 20.61
C LYS A 3 28.50 -3.65 19.68
N GLU A 4 27.78 -4.34 18.80
CA GLU A 4 28.33 -5.33 17.87
C GLU A 4 28.08 -4.86 16.43
N MET A 5 29.16 -4.82 15.63
CA MET A 5 29.12 -4.34 14.25
C MET A 5 29.43 -5.49 13.28
N ILE A 6 28.63 -5.63 12.24
CA ILE A 6 28.75 -6.69 11.22
C ILE A 6 28.96 -6.10 9.83
N ASN A 7 29.60 -6.88 8.95
CA ASN A 7 29.80 -6.49 7.56
C ASN A 7 28.45 -6.42 6.84
N SER A 8 28.23 -5.32 6.13
CA SER A 8 27.04 -5.04 5.33
C SER A 8 27.42 -4.16 4.13
N HIS A 9 26.43 -3.64 3.42
CA HIS A 9 26.57 -2.69 2.33
C HIS A 9 25.61 -1.51 2.51
N MET A 10 26.01 -0.34 2.00
CA MET A 10 25.20 0.87 1.96
C MET A 10 25.54 1.66 0.70
N GLY A 11 24.59 1.78 -0.23
CA GLY A 11 24.78 2.48 -1.49
C GLY A 11 25.85 1.84 -2.39
N GLY A 12 25.93 0.50 -2.38
CA GLY A 12 26.90 -0.30 -3.12
C GLY A 12 28.30 -0.33 -2.50
N LYS A 13 28.51 0.33 -1.35
CA LYS A 13 29.83 0.37 -0.67
C LYS A 13 29.83 -0.53 0.57
N PRO A 14 30.95 -1.20 0.88
CA PRO A 14 31.09 -1.93 2.13
C PRO A 14 30.84 -1.01 3.34
N TRP A 15 30.05 -1.50 4.29
CA TRP A 15 29.64 -0.75 5.47
C TRP A 15 29.65 -1.63 6.73
N LYS A 16 29.87 -1.04 7.90
CA LYS A 16 29.72 -1.71 9.19
C LYS A 16 28.38 -1.33 9.79
N ALA A 17 27.43 -2.26 9.82
CA ALA A 17 26.11 -2.05 10.40
C ALA A 17 26.04 -2.60 11.82
N GLY A 18 25.26 -1.94 12.69
CA GLY A 18 24.91 -2.50 14.00
C GLY A 18 24.11 -3.79 13.83
N LYS A 19 24.50 -4.85 14.54
CA LYS A 19 23.91 -6.18 14.39
C LYS A 19 22.42 -6.17 14.70
N PHE A 20 22.00 -5.51 15.78
CA PHE A 20 20.61 -5.46 16.18
C PHE A 20 19.77 -4.66 15.17
N SER A 21 20.23 -3.47 14.78
CA SER A 21 19.50 -2.66 13.79
C SER A 21 19.41 -3.35 12.43
N LEU A 22 20.47 -4.02 11.98
CA LEU A 22 20.45 -4.75 10.71
C LEU A 22 19.50 -5.95 10.77
N SER A 23 19.58 -6.78 11.81
CA SER A 23 18.72 -7.97 11.92
C SER A 23 17.25 -7.60 12.04
N LEU A 24 16.92 -6.58 12.83
CA LEU A 24 15.56 -6.06 12.96
C LEU A 24 15.03 -5.55 11.61
N ARG A 25 15.82 -4.73 10.89
CA ARG A 25 15.43 -4.22 9.57
C ARG A 25 15.20 -5.37 8.58
N LEU A 26 16.12 -6.33 8.49
CA LEU A 26 16.00 -7.46 7.58
C LEU A 26 14.76 -8.30 7.90
N SER A 27 14.47 -8.54 9.18
CA SER A 27 13.25 -9.24 9.59
C SER A 27 12.01 -8.49 9.11
N LEU A 28 11.89 -7.20 9.44
CA LEU A 28 10.73 -6.39 9.06
C LEU A 28 10.56 -6.32 7.54
N TRP A 29 11.65 -6.06 6.80
CA TRP A 29 11.60 -5.95 5.35
C TRP A 29 11.24 -7.29 4.70
N SER A 30 11.74 -8.41 5.24
CA SER A 30 11.40 -9.72 4.71
C SER A 30 9.90 -10.02 4.84
N GLU A 31 9.29 -9.64 5.96
CA GLU A 31 7.85 -9.79 6.20
C GLU A 31 7.02 -8.89 5.28
N HIS A 32 7.38 -7.61 5.17
CA HIS A 32 6.63 -6.63 4.36
C HIS A 32 6.75 -6.89 2.85
N LEU A 33 7.88 -7.46 2.40
CA LEU A 33 8.12 -7.79 0.99
C LEU A 33 7.75 -9.24 0.64
N GLY A 34 7.41 -10.08 1.63
CA GLY A 34 7.16 -11.51 1.42
C GLY A 34 8.40 -12.29 0.97
N ILE A 35 9.59 -11.85 1.38
CA ILE A 35 10.88 -12.45 1.04
C ILE A 35 11.19 -13.59 2.01
N ARG A 36 11.60 -14.74 1.49
CA ARG A 36 11.97 -15.90 2.31
C ARG A 36 13.34 -15.70 2.95
N ALA A 37 13.60 -16.40 4.06
CA ALA A 37 14.87 -16.29 4.79
C ALA A 37 16.12 -16.54 3.92
N GLY A 38 16.05 -17.44 2.94
CA GLY A 38 17.16 -17.73 2.02
C GLY A 38 17.47 -16.62 1.00
N GLU A 39 16.59 -15.64 0.86
CA GLU A 39 16.68 -14.59 -0.15
C GLU A 39 16.98 -13.20 0.46
N MET A 40 17.22 -13.11 1.77
CA MET A 40 17.46 -11.83 2.46
C MET A 40 18.70 -11.07 1.95
N ASN A 41 19.63 -11.76 1.27
CA ASN A 41 20.80 -11.12 0.65
C ASN A 41 20.42 -10.06 -0.37
N GLN A 42 19.25 -10.17 -1.03
CA GLN A 42 18.79 -9.20 -2.02
C GLN A 42 18.40 -7.84 -1.41
N ILE A 43 18.16 -7.79 -0.09
CA ILE A 43 17.76 -6.58 0.64
C ILE A 43 18.80 -6.13 1.66
N ILE A 44 20.04 -6.62 1.56
CA ILE A 44 21.09 -6.31 2.54
C ILE A 44 21.50 -4.83 2.50
N ASP A 45 21.58 -4.27 1.31
CA ASP A 45 21.80 -2.85 1.06
C ASP A 45 20.44 -2.16 0.87
N PRO A 46 19.98 -1.33 1.81
CA PRO A 46 18.63 -0.77 1.77
C PRO A 46 18.48 0.41 0.80
N VAL A 47 19.57 1.00 0.30
CA VAL A 47 19.52 2.28 -0.45
C VAL A 47 20.00 2.17 -1.90
N VAL A 48 20.60 1.05 -2.29
CA VAL A 48 20.91 0.80 -3.70
C VAL A 48 19.61 0.67 -4.52
N ASP A 49 19.64 1.15 -5.76
CA ASP A 49 18.47 1.18 -6.65
C ASP A 49 17.83 -0.20 -6.84
N SER A 50 18.62 -1.26 -6.96
CA SER A 50 18.11 -2.63 -7.10
C SER A 50 17.24 -3.08 -5.91
N THR A 51 17.51 -2.56 -4.72
CA THR A 51 16.71 -2.85 -3.54
C THR A 51 15.56 -1.86 -3.41
N TYR A 52 15.84 -0.57 -3.48
CA TYR A 52 14.84 0.46 -3.20
C TYR A 52 13.81 0.61 -4.33
N LYS A 53 14.26 0.67 -5.58
CA LYS A 53 13.37 0.86 -6.73
C LYS A 53 12.78 -0.47 -7.19
N ASP A 54 13.64 -1.43 -7.46
CA ASP A 54 13.23 -2.65 -8.18
C ASP A 54 12.58 -3.70 -7.28
N ILE A 55 12.80 -3.63 -5.96
CA ILE A 55 12.15 -4.52 -4.99
C ILE A 55 11.12 -3.75 -4.17
N TRP A 56 11.55 -2.75 -3.39
CA TRP A 56 10.68 -2.08 -2.42
C TRP A 56 9.55 -1.30 -3.11
N MET A 57 9.88 -0.36 -3.99
CA MET A 57 8.89 0.44 -4.71
C MET A 57 8.09 -0.38 -5.72
N ALA A 58 8.72 -1.29 -6.45
CA ALA A 58 8.02 -2.17 -7.39
C ALA A 58 6.98 -3.06 -6.69
N THR A 59 7.33 -3.68 -5.55
CA THR A 59 6.40 -4.51 -4.77
C THR A 59 5.24 -3.67 -4.24
N ALA A 60 5.52 -2.49 -3.66
CA ALA A 60 4.50 -1.58 -3.18
C ALA A 60 3.49 -1.22 -4.27
N LYS A 61 4.00 -0.82 -5.45
CA LYS A 61 3.18 -0.42 -6.59
C LYS A 61 2.36 -1.59 -7.14
N ALA A 62 2.97 -2.76 -7.31
CA ALA A 62 2.29 -3.94 -7.81
C ALA A 62 1.15 -4.39 -6.87
N ASN A 63 1.43 -4.46 -5.57
CA ASN A 63 0.42 -4.80 -4.58
C ASN A 63 -0.72 -3.77 -4.56
N THR A 64 -0.42 -2.46 -4.59
CA THR A 64 -1.45 -1.41 -4.68
C THR A 64 -2.35 -1.59 -5.88
N THR A 65 -1.79 -1.88 -7.07
CA THR A 65 -2.58 -2.16 -8.28
C THR A 65 -3.46 -3.40 -8.09
N ILE A 66 -2.93 -4.49 -7.51
CA ILE A 66 -3.73 -5.70 -7.27
C ILE A 66 -4.88 -5.42 -6.30
N TYR A 67 -4.62 -4.76 -5.17
CA TYR A 67 -5.68 -4.42 -4.21
C TYR A 67 -6.73 -3.48 -4.81
N GLN A 68 -6.31 -2.52 -5.64
CA GLN A 68 -7.22 -1.66 -6.37
C GLN A 68 -8.08 -2.44 -7.36
N ASP A 69 -7.50 -3.35 -8.15
CA ASP A 69 -8.23 -4.13 -9.15
C ASP A 69 -9.23 -5.09 -8.52
N VAL A 70 -8.83 -5.73 -7.42
CA VAL A 70 -9.62 -6.77 -6.75
C VAL A 70 -10.70 -6.13 -5.88
N PHE A 71 -10.35 -5.13 -5.08
CA PHE A 71 -11.25 -4.60 -4.06
C PHE A 71 -11.75 -3.20 -4.42
N SER A 72 -11.00 -2.43 -5.21
CA SER A 72 -11.23 -0.98 -5.32
C SER A 72 -11.23 -0.29 -3.95
N CYS A 73 -10.25 -0.66 -3.13
CA CYS A 73 -10.10 -0.20 -1.76
C CYS A 73 -9.92 1.33 -1.67
N ILE A 74 -10.31 1.88 -0.53
CA ILE A 74 -10.12 3.27 -0.14
C ILE A 74 -9.17 3.28 1.07
N PRO A 75 -8.24 4.23 1.19
CA PRO A 75 -7.99 5.36 0.28
C PRO A 75 -7.30 4.94 -1.04
N ASN A 76 -7.46 5.74 -2.11
CA ASN A 76 -6.77 5.55 -3.40
C ASN A 76 -6.62 6.88 -4.17
N ASP A 77 -5.69 6.91 -5.13
CA ASP A 77 -5.35 8.11 -5.92
C ASP A 77 -6.34 8.43 -7.06
N PHE A 78 -7.46 7.69 -7.19
CA PHE A 78 -8.49 7.95 -8.20
C PHE A 78 -9.63 8.82 -7.66
N ILE A 79 -9.75 8.95 -6.33
CA ILE A 79 -10.84 9.69 -5.68
C ILE A 79 -10.30 10.99 -5.12
N HIS A 80 -10.47 12.08 -5.86
CA HIS A 80 -9.91 13.40 -5.48
C HIS A 80 -10.88 14.30 -4.71
N SER A 81 -12.16 13.92 -4.55
CA SER A 81 -13.18 14.76 -3.90
C SER A 81 -14.24 13.95 -3.15
N ARG A 82 -14.95 14.59 -2.21
CA ARG A 82 -16.10 14.01 -1.49
C ARG A 82 -17.23 13.64 -2.44
N ALA A 83 -17.44 14.42 -3.51
CA ALA A 83 -18.43 14.12 -4.54
C ALA A 83 -18.07 12.82 -5.30
N ALA A 84 -16.83 12.71 -5.77
CA ALA A 84 -16.32 11.50 -6.43
C ALA A 84 -16.38 10.28 -5.50
N PHE A 85 -16.06 10.47 -4.22
CA PHE A 85 -16.16 9.43 -3.20
C PHE A 85 -17.58 8.89 -3.05
N ARG A 86 -18.58 9.77 -2.90
CA ARG A 86 -19.99 9.37 -2.81
C ARG A 86 -20.47 8.65 -4.07
N GLN A 87 -20.07 9.13 -5.25
CA GLN A 87 -20.40 8.48 -6.52
C GLN A 87 -19.80 7.07 -6.62
N ASN A 88 -18.53 6.91 -6.21
CA ASN A 88 -17.86 5.61 -6.18
C ASN A 88 -18.58 4.63 -5.23
N ILE A 89 -18.91 5.08 -4.02
CA ILE A 89 -19.69 4.29 -3.05
C ILE A 89 -21.04 3.86 -3.62
N ALA A 90 -21.79 4.79 -4.23
CA ALA A 90 -23.09 4.50 -4.80
C ALA A 90 -23.00 3.47 -5.95
N TYR A 91 -22.01 3.63 -6.83
CA TYR A 91 -21.74 2.69 -7.92
C TYR A 91 -21.48 1.26 -7.40
N TRP A 92 -20.61 1.11 -6.40
CA TRP A 92 -20.28 -0.21 -5.87
C TRP A 92 -21.44 -0.82 -5.08
N LYS A 93 -22.16 -0.01 -4.29
CA LYS A 93 -23.37 -0.48 -3.59
C LYS A 93 -24.42 -1.05 -4.56
N ASP A 94 -24.60 -0.41 -5.71
CA ASP A 94 -25.52 -0.89 -6.75
C ASP A 94 -24.98 -2.17 -7.45
N LYS A 95 -23.68 -2.20 -7.77
CA LYS A 95 -23.07 -3.31 -8.52
C LYS A 95 -22.93 -4.61 -7.71
N ILE A 96 -22.55 -4.54 -6.43
CA ILE A 96 -22.19 -5.70 -5.61
C ILE A 96 -22.95 -5.78 -4.27
N GLY A 97 -23.91 -4.90 -4.02
CA GLY A 97 -24.76 -4.90 -2.82
C GLY A 97 -24.08 -4.43 -1.53
N HIS A 98 -22.74 -4.33 -1.52
CA HIS A 98 -21.92 -3.87 -0.40
C HIS A 98 -20.85 -2.90 -0.90
N THR A 99 -20.22 -2.17 0.01
CA THR A 99 -19.09 -1.31 -0.34
C THR A 99 -17.79 -1.97 0.09
N THR A 100 -16.69 -1.74 -0.62
CA THR A 100 -15.40 -2.34 -0.26
C THR A 100 -14.93 -1.96 1.14
N ILE A 101 -15.33 -0.77 1.60
CA ILE A 101 -15.06 -0.24 2.93
C ILE A 101 -15.82 -0.95 4.05
N ASP A 102 -16.91 -1.67 3.75
CA ASP A 102 -17.71 -2.32 4.79
C ASP A 102 -17.14 -3.68 5.22
N LEU A 103 -16.58 -4.48 4.31
CA LEU A 103 -16.22 -5.88 4.62
C LEU A 103 -14.99 -6.44 3.87
N GLY A 104 -14.28 -5.67 3.04
CA GLY A 104 -13.18 -6.19 2.23
C GLY A 104 -13.60 -7.29 1.24
N ILE A 105 -14.86 -7.25 0.80
CA ILE A 105 -15.44 -8.26 -0.12
C ILE A 105 -14.98 -7.96 -1.54
N ALA A 106 -14.30 -8.92 -2.16
CA ALA A 106 -14.02 -8.88 -3.60
C ALA A 106 -15.29 -9.22 -4.40
N PRO A 107 -15.52 -8.60 -5.58
CA PRO A 107 -16.57 -9.03 -6.50
C PRO A 107 -16.29 -10.46 -6.97
N GLU A 108 -17.33 -11.21 -7.34
CA GLU A 108 -17.16 -12.59 -7.85
C GLU A 108 -16.26 -12.67 -9.10
N ARG A 109 -16.20 -11.60 -9.90
CA ARG A 109 -15.37 -11.51 -11.10
C ARG A 109 -14.82 -10.10 -11.27
N ILE A 110 -13.55 -10.00 -11.68
CA ILE A 110 -12.94 -8.73 -12.06
C ILE A 110 -13.20 -8.53 -13.56
N GLU A 111 -13.81 -7.41 -13.91
CA GLU A 111 -14.01 -6.99 -15.30
C GLU A 111 -12.88 -6.03 -15.67
N SER A 112 -11.95 -6.49 -16.50
CA SER A 112 -10.91 -5.64 -17.08
C SER A 112 -11.18 -5.43 -18.57
N TYR A 113 -11.10 -4.17 -19.02
CA TYR A 113 -11.21 -3.81 -20.42
C TYR A 113 -9.80 -3.65 -20.99
N GLN A 114 -9.36 -4.59 -21.83
CA GLN A 114 -8.13 -4.45 -22.61
C GLN A 114 -8.48 -4.58 -24.09
N ASN A 115 -8.11 -3.59 -24.90
CA ASN A 115 -8.32 -3.57 -26.37
C ASN A 115 -9.77 -3.80 -26.84
N GLY A 116 -10.77 -3.43 -26.04
CA GLY A 116 -12.19 -3.58 -26.41
C GLY A 116 -12.79 -4.96 -26.08
N ASP A 117 -11.98 -5.93 -25.66
CA ASP A 117 -12.44 -7.23 -25.19
C ASP A 117 -12.52 -7.25 -23.66
N MET A 118 -13.66 -7.71 -23.13
CA MET A 118 -13.89 -7.82 -21.69
C MET A 118 -13.32 -9.14 -21.17
N LYS A 119 -12.19 -9.07 -20.47
CA LYS A 119 -11.58 -10.25 -19.84
C LYS A 119 -12.07 -10.36 -18.40
N LYS A 120 -12.84 -11.42 -18.13
CA LYS A 120 -13.23 -11.81 -16.77
C LYS A 120 -12.09 -12.60 -16.14
N ALA A 121 -11.49 -12.06 -15.08
CA ALA A 121 -10.46 -12.72 -14.30
C ALA A 121 -11.00 -13.11 -12.92
N ASP A 122 -10.53 -14.24 -12.40
CA ASP A 122 -10.79 -14.65 -11.03
C ASP A 122 -10.00 -13.74 -10.06
N PRO A 123 -10.66 -13.04 -9.13
CA PRO A 123 -9.98 -12.24 -8.13
C PRO A 123 -8.91 -13.01 -7.35
N MET A 124 -9.11 -14.30 -7.07
CA MET A 124 -8.15 -15.12 -6.33
C MET A 124 -6.87 -15.37 -7.11
N GLU A 125 -6.96 -15.52 -8.45
CA GLU A 125 -5.78 -15.64 -9.31
C GLU A 125 -4.94 -14.35 -9.26
N ARG A 126 -5.62 -13.19 -9.29
CA ARG A 126 -4.95 -11.88 -9.16
C ARG A 126 -4.28 -11.71 -7.80
N LEU A 127 -4.98 -12.10 -6.72
CA LEU A 127 -4.45 -12.06 -5.35
C LEU A 127 -3.25 -12.98 -5.14
N GLY A 128 -3.15 -14.09 -5.86
CA GLY A 128 -1.99 -14.99 -5.81
C GLY A 128 -0.67 -14.32 -6.25
N SER A 129 -0.74 -13.17 -6.92
CA SER A 129 0.43 -12.38 -7.32
C SER A 129 0.92 -11.39 -6.26
N VAL A 130 0.18 -11.18 -5.17
CA VAL A 130 0.58 -10.29 -4.07
C VAL A 130 1.80 -10.87 -3.35
N LYS A 131 2.77 -10.01 -3.01
CA LYS A 131 3.94 -10.38 -2.22
C LYS A 131 4.08 -9.52 -0.98
N GLY A 132 4.05 -10.17 0.18
CA GLY A 132 4.08 -9.46 1.46
C GLY A 132 2.87 -8.55 1.63
N HIS A 133 3.08 -7.41 2.29
CA HIS A 133 2.03 -6.49 2.72
C HIS A 133 2.28 -5.04 2.31
N LEU A 134 3.43 -4.75 1.70
CA LEU A 134 3.80 -3.40 1.33
C LEU A 134 2.88 -2.88 0.22
N VAL A 135 2.34 -1.68 0.40
CA VAL A 135 1.53 -0.94 -0.59
C VAL A 135 2.00 0.51 -0.65
N SER A 136 1.83 1.16 -1.80
CA SER A 136 2.01 2.60 -1.94
C SER A 136 0.94 3.35 -1.15
N PHE A 137 1.36 4.33 -0.35
CA PHE A 137 0.43 5.23 0.33
C PHE A 137 -0.16 6.21 -0.68
N PRO A 138 -1.50 6.36 -0.75
CA PRO A 138 -2.14 7.24 -1.73
C PRO A 138 -2.03 8.71 -1.30
N LEU A 139 -1.34 9.50 -2.11
CA LEU A 139 -1.08 10.93 -1.83
C LEU A 139 -2.14 11.85 -2.46
N ASP A 140 -2.87 11.36 -3.45
CA ASP A 140 -3.87 12.13 -4.21
C ASP A 140 -5.30 11.88 -3.71
N PHE A 141 -5.47 11.00 -2.73
CA PHE A 141 -6.77 10.75 -2.12
C PHE A 141 -7.33 12.02 -1.46
N MET A 142 -8.53 12.43 -1.91
CA MET A 142 -9.23 13.63 -1.46
C MET A 142 -8.41 14.93 -1.59
N LEU A 143 -7.45 15.01 -2.51
CA LEU A 143 -6.54 16.16 -2.63
C LEU A 143 -7.26 17.50 -2.88
N LYS A 144 -8.49 17.49 -3.40
CA LYS A 144 -9.28 18.71 -3.69
C LYS A 144 -10.17 19.14 -2.52
N GLU A 145 -10.08 18.46 -1.38
CA GLU A 145 -10.92 18.71 -0.21
C GLU A 145 -10.10 19.30 0.93
N ASP A 146 -10.71 20.22 1.66
CA ASP A 146 -10.24 20.53 3.01
C ASP A 146 -10.71 19.41 3.95
N LEU A 147 -9.75 18.65 4.45
CA LEU A 147 -9.99 17.52 5.36
C LEU A 147 -10.04 17.93 6.83
N ARG A 148 -9.78 19.21 7.15
CA ARG A 148 -9.96 19.72 8.50
C ARG A 148 -11.44 19.58 8.90
N PRO A 149 -11.72 19.29 10.18
CA PRO A 149 -13.09 19.30 10.68
C PRO A 149 -13.80 20.61 10.33
N VAL A 150 -14.97 20.53 9.71
CA VAL A 150 -15.77 21.72 9.40
C VAL A 150 -16.47 22.16 10.70
N PHE A 151 -16.15 23.37 11.16
CA PHE A 151 -16.75 23.96 12.36
C PHE A 151 -18.14 24.53 12.03
N ASN A 152 -19.14 23.66 11.92
CA ASN A 152 -20.52 24.10 11.64
C ASN A 152 -21.37 24.29 12.91
N GLU A 153 -21.03 23.65 14.03
CA GLU A 153 -21.77 23.76 15.30
C GLU A 153 -20.78 23.84 16.49
N SER A 154 -21.14 24.61 17.52
CA SER A 154 -20.32 24.85 18.71
C SER A 154 -20.11 23.61 19.61
N GLU A 155 -20.70 22.46 19.26
CA GLU A 155 -20.55 21.20 19.99
C GLU A 155 -19.38 20.34 19.46
N TYR A 156 -18.80 20.66 18.29
CA TYR A 156 -17.67 19.93 17.69
C TYR A 156 -16.30 20.59 17.92
N TYR A 157 -16.13 21.30 19.04
CA TYR A 157 -14.83 21.83 19.43
C TYR A 157 -13.91 20.72 19.96
N ALA A 158 -13.23 20.04 19.05
CA ALA A 158 -11.99 19.36 19.39
C ALA A 158 -10.83 20.36 19.21
N SER A 159 -10.04 20.56 20.27
CA SER A 159 -8.81 21.37 20.18
C SER A 159 -7.92 20.80 19.07
N PRO A 160 -7.30 21.64 18.22
CA PRO A 160 -6.35 21.16 17.20
C PRO A 160 -5.25 20.26 17.76
N GLN A 161 -4.87 20.43 19.04
CA GLN A 161 -3.89 19.58 19.75
C GLN A 161 -4.33 18.11 19.91
N VAL A 162 -5.60 17.79 19.69
CA VAL A 162 -6.06 16.38 19.67
C VAL A 162 -5.57 15.66 18.41
N PHE A 163 -5.26 16.40 17.35
CA PHE A 163 -4.92 15.85 16.02
C PHE A 163 -3.46 16.10 15.60
N HIS A 164 -2.61 16.64 16.50
CA HIS A 164 -1.18 16.94 16.27
C HIS A 164 -0.36 16.41 17.46
#